data_AF-A0A4V2BII2-F1
#
_entry.id   AF-A0A4V2BII2-F1
#
_cell.length_a   1.000
_cell.length_b   1.000
_cell.length_c   1.000
_cell.angle_alpha   90.00
_cell.angle_beta   90.00
_cell.angle_gamma   90.00
#
_symmetry.space_group_name_H-M   'P 1'
#
loop_
_entity.id
_entity.type
_entity.pdbx_description
1 polymer ?
#
loop_
_entity_poly.entity_id
_entity_poly.type
_entity_poly.pdbx_seq_one_letter_code
_entity_poly.pdbx_strand_id
1 'polypeptide(L)'
;MIETPEFEIARFLRRLQWAAVGLGAFWLLWLLSPILTPFAVAALLGWLGDPLVDRLERSGRSRNAAVIVVFTLMALLLVLVLLIMVPLIEGQISTLVKSLPGYRLWFTDVAVPWIEKRSGMELASWLDLGHLFELVRANWERAGGVATTVLGYLSRSGFALIGMLTNIVLIPVITFFFLRDWDLIVGRVASMVPRDHIDTVSRLARESSDVLGGFLRGQFLVMLILGVMYGLGLWAVGLDLGILIGLIAGLLTFVPYLGPASGVILGVLAALMQYGDWKHIAGVLAVFGIGQVIESYWLTPKLVGDRIG
;
A
#
# COMPACT_ATOMS: atom_id res chain seq x y z
N MET A 1 -26.52 23.72 45.45
CA MET A 1 -26.78 22.27 45.39
C MET A 1 -25.52 21.58 45.84
N ILE A 2 -25.53 21.00 47.04
CA ILE A 2 -24.39 20.26 47.61
C ILE A 2 -24.46 18.85 47.00
N GLU A 3 -23.49 18.47 46.16
CA GLU A 3 -23.41 17.08 45.66
C GLU A 3 -23.26 16.16 46.88
N THR A 4 -24.19 15.23 47.07
CA THR A 4 -24.12 14.28 48.18
C THR A 4 -23.00 13.26 47.91
N PRO A 5 -22.31 12.75 48.94
CA PRO A 5 -21.23 11.76 48.78
C PRO A 5 -21.63 10.53 47.95
N GLU A 6 -22.91 10.16 47.99
CA GLU A 6 -23.49 9.06 47.22
C GLU A 6 -23.41 9.29 45.70
N PHE A 7 -23.55 10.54 45.25
CA PHE A 7 -23.47 10.90 43.83
C PHE A 7 -22.04 10.78 43.30
N GLU A 8 -21.04 11.14 44.10
CA GLU A 8 -19.63 10.99 43.75
C GLU A 8 -19.22 9.52 43.66
N ILE A 9 -19.66 8.68 44.61
CA ILE A 9 -19.41 7.23 44.62
C ILE A 9 -20.07 6.57 43.40
N ALA A 10 -21.32 6.91 43.07
CA ALA A 10 -22.01 6.37 41.90
C ALA A 10 -21.32 6.76 40.58
N ARG A 11 -20.86 8.01 40.46
CA ARG A 11 -20.10 8.50 39.30
C ARG A 11 -18.74 7.77 39.20
N PHE A 12 -18.06 7.54 40.31
CA PHE A 12 -16.79 6.81 40.37
C PHE A 12 -16.95 5.34 39.97
N LEU A 13 -17.94 4.63 40.53
CA LEU A 13 -18.23 3.23 40.19
C LEU A 13 -18.60 3.07 38.71
N ARG A 14 -19.42 3.97 38.16
CA ARG A 14 -19.75 3.97 36.74
C ARG A 14 -18.50 4.16 35.87
N ARG A 15 -17.61 5.10 36.21
CA ARG A 15 -16.34 5.29 35.48
C ARG A 15 -15.44 4.06 35.55
N LEU A 16 -15.35 3.42 36.72
CA LEU A 16 -14.58 2.19 36.91
C LEU A 16 -15.14 1.03 36.09
N GLN A 17 -16.47 0.89 36.02
CA GLN A 17 -17.14 -0.10 35.17
C GLN A 17 -16.82 0.12 33.69
N TRP A 18 -16.94 1.35 33.19
CA TRP A 18 -16.59 1.66 31.79
C TRP A 18 -15.10 1.46 31.50
N ALA A 19 -14.22 1.77 32.47
CA ALA A 19 -12.79 1.51 32.34
C ALA A 19 -12.49 0.00 32.28
N ALA A 20 -13.14 -0.81 33.14
CA ALA A 20 -13.00 -2.27 33.13
C ALA A 20 -13.53 -2.90 31.83
N VAL A 21 -14.68 -2.43 31.34
CA VAL A 21 -15.23 -2.84 30.03
C VAL A 21 -14.28 -2.46 28.90
N GLY A 22 -13.73 -1.24 28.93
CA GLY A 22 -12.75 -0.77 27.94
C GLY A 22 -11.47 -1.60 27.94
N LEU A 23 -10.91 -1.91 29.11
CA LEU A 23 -9.74 -2.78 29.26
C LEU A 23 -10.00 -4.21 28.79
N GLY A 24 -11.17 -4.76 29.16
CA GLY A 24 -11.58 -6.09 28.70
C GLY A 24 -11.75 -6.16 27.18
N ALA A 25 -12.38 -5.14 26.58
CA ALA A 25 -12.50 -5.03 25.13
C ALA A 25 -11.14 -4.88 24.45
N PHE A 26 -10.23 -4.06 24.99
CA PHE A 26 -8.88 -3.90 24.46
C PHE A 26 -8.09 -5.21 24.52
N TRP A 27 -8.14 -5.92 25.65
CA TRP A 27 -7.51 -7.23 25.80
C TRP A 27 -8.06 -8.25 24.80
N LEU A 28 -9.39 -8.28 24.62
CA LEU A 28 -10.05 -9.16 23.68
C LEU A 28 -9.64 -8.86 22.23
N LEU A 29 -9.61 -7.57 21.85
CA LEU A 29 -9.16 -7.13 20.53
C LEU A 29 -7.68 -7.47 20.28
N TRP A 30 -6.83 -7.34 21.30
CA TRP A 30 -5.42 -7.71 21.20
C TRP A 30 -5.27 -9.22 20.95
N LEU A 31 -6.01 -10.04 21.70
CA LEU A 31 -6.00 -11.50 21.56
C LEU A 31 -6.55 -11.97 20.20
N LEU A 32 -7.59 -11.32 19.68
CA LEU A 32 -8.23 -11.64 18.41
C LEU A 32 -7.61 -10.93 17.20
N SER A 33 -6.62 -10.05 17.40
CA SER A 33 -6.03 -9.24 16.32
C SER A 33 -5.60 -10.04 15.06
N PRO A 34 -5.04 -11.27 15.15
CA PRO A 34 -4.67 -12.04 13.96
C PRO A 34 -5.90 -12.48 13.14
N ILE A 35 -7.02 -12.76 13.82
CA ILE A 35 -8.28 -13.17 13.20
C ILE A 35 -9.04 -11.94 12.68
N LEU A 36 -8.92 -10.79 13.34
CA LEU A 36 -9.60 -9.55 12.92
C LEU A 36 -9.01 -8.96 11.63
N THR A 37 -7.73 -9.20 11.35
CA THR A 37 -7.04 -8.67 10.16
C THR A 37 -7.76 -9.02 8.84
N PRO A 38 -8.03 -10.30 8.51
CA PRO A 38 -8.76 -10.64 7.29
C PRO A 38 -10.18 -10.09 7.25
N PHE A 39 -10.86 -9.96 8.40
CA PHE A 39 -12.19 -9.35 8.46
C PHE A 39 -12.14 -7.84 8.19
N ALA A 40 -11.14 -7.13 8.72
CA ALA A 40 -10.97 -5.70 8.48
C ALA A 40 -10.66 -5.42 7.01
N VAL A 41 -9.75 -6.19 6.40
CA VAL A 41 -9.45 -6.10 4.96
C VAL A 41 -10.70 -6.42 4.15
N ALA A 42 -11.43 -7.48 4.50
CA ALA A 42 -12.62 -7.87 3.78
C ALA A 42 -13.75 -6.83 3.90
N ALA A 43 -13.91 -6.21 5.06
CA ALA A 43 -14.89 -5.13 5.30
C ALA A 43 -14.52 -3.89 4.48
N LEU A 44 -13.24 -3.54 4.41
CA LEU A 44 -12.75 -2.45 3.56
C LEU A 44 -13.05 -2.72 2.08
N LEU A 45 -12.76 -3.93 1.60
CA LEU A 45 -13.06 -4.33 0.23
C LEU A 45 -14.58 -4.37 -0.05
N GLY A 46 -15.36 -4.84 0.93
CA GLY A 46 -16.82 -4.83 0.88
C GLY A 46 -17.37 -3.42 0.73
N TRP A 47 -16.97 -2.51 1.64
CA TRP A 47 -17.33 -1.10 1.58
C TRP A 47 -16.87 -0.43 0.28
N LEU A 48 -15.69 -0.77 -0.24
CA LEU A 48 -15.18 -0.22 -1.49
C LEU A 48 -15.99 -0.67 -2.72
N GLY A 49 -16.39 -1.95 -2.74
CA GLY A 49 -17.16 -2.52 -3.86
C GLY A 49 -18.66 -2.25 -3.78
N ASP A 50 -19.21 -1.95 -2.61
CA ASP A 50 -20.65 -1.74 -2.39
C ASP A 50 -21.24 -0.63 -3.28
N PRO A 51 -20.63 0.57 -3.44
CA PRO A 51 -21.12 1.57 -4.40
C PRO A 51 -21.18 1.09 -5.86
N LEU A 52 -20.34 0.12 -6.24
CA LEU A 52 -20.39 -0.50 -7.57
C LEU A 52 -21.52 -1.52 -7.67
N VAL A 53 -21.76 -2.28 -6.60
CA VAL A 53 -22.89 -3.21 -6.48
C VAL A 53 -24.21 -2.44 -6.58
N ASP A 54 -24.36 -1.38 -5.80
CA ASP A 54 -25.49 -0.44 -5.82
C ASP A 54 -25.80 0.10 -7.22
N ARG A 55 -24.76 0.52 -7.96
CA ARG A 55 -24.91 1.04 -9.32
C ARG A 55 -25.43 -0.03 -10.29
N LEU A 56 -24.99 -1.27 -10.13
CA LEU A 56 -25.48 -2.40 -10.93
C LEU A 56 -26.88 -2.83 -10.51
N GLU A 57 -27.21 -2.77 -9.21
CA GLU A 57 -28.56 -3.04 -8.71
C GLU A 57 -29.57 -2.02 -9.26
N ARG A 58 -29.22 -0.73 -9.25
CA ARG A 58 -30.02 0.35 -9.86
C ARG A 58 -30.23 0.16 -11.37
N SER A 59 -29.38 -0.62 -12.05
CA SER A 59 -29.57 -0.98 -13.46
C SER A 59 -30.59 -2.12 -13.70
N GLY A 60 -31.23 -2.63 -12.64
CA GLY A 60 -32.27 -3.66 -12.70
C GLY A 60 -31.77 -5.09 -12.49
N ARG A 61 -30.49 -5.28 -12.12
CA ARG A 61 -29.93 -6.61 -11.80
C ARG A 61 -30.21 -6.97 -10.34
N SER A 62 -30.39 -8.25 -10.04
CA SER A 62 -30.48 -8.70 -8.64
C SER A 62 -29.17 -8.45 -7.89
N ARG A 63 -29.26 -8.15 -6.59
CA ARG A 63 -28.08 -7.90 -5.73
C ARG A 63 -27.03 -9.00 -5.86
N ASN A 64 -27.45 -10.27 -5.84
CA ASN A 64 -26.54 -11.41 -5.99
C ASN A 64 -25.77 -11.37 -7.33
N ALA A 65 -26.43 -11.01 -8.44
CA ALA A 65 -25.76 -10.88 -9.73
C ALA A 65 -24.79 -9.70 -9.75
N ALA A 66 -25.17 -8.55 -9.19
CA ALA A 66 -24.30 -7.39 -9.05
C ALA A 66 -23.05 -7.72 -8.22
N VAL A 67 -23.22 -8.41 -7.09
CA VAL A 67 -22.12 -8.85 -6.22
C VAL A 67 -21.16 -9.79 -6.95
N ILE A 68 -21.67 -10.80 -7.66
CA ILE A 68 -20.82 -11.73 -8.42
C ILE A 68 -19.99 -10.97 -9.46
N VAL A 69 -20.60 -10.04 -10.19
CA VAL A 69 -19.90 -9.23 -11.21
C VAL A 69 -18.81 -8.37 -10.58
N VAL A 70 -19.13 -7.61 -9.52
CA VAL A 70 -18.17 -6.72 -8.84
C VAL A 70 -17.05 -7.52 -8.19
N PHE A 71 -17.38 -8.58 -7.46
CA PHE A 71 -16.40 -9.45 -6.83
C PHE A 71 -15.45 -10.08 -7.86
N THR A 72 -15.99 -10.60 -8.97
CA THR A 72 -15.17 -11.17 -10.05
C THR A 72 -14.28 -10.11 -10.69
N LEU A 73 -14.79 -8.90 -10.93
CA LEU A 73 -14.01 -7.79 -11.48
C LEU A 73 -12.88 -7.37 -10.53
N MET A 74 -13.16 -7.25 -9.22
CA MET A 74 -12.15 -6.92 -8.21
C MET A 74 -11.09 -8.01 -8.09
N ALA A 75 -11.49 -9.29 -8.06
CA ALA A 75 -10.57 -10.41 -8.01
C ALA A 75 -9.70 -10.48 -9.27
N LEU A 76 -10.29 -10.29 -10.45
CA LEU A 76 -9.57 -10.28 -11.72
C LEU A 76 -8.60 -9.11 -11.81
N LEU A 77 -9.00 -7.92 -11.38
CA LEU A 77 -8.12 -6.76 -11.31
C LEU A 77 -6.93 -7.01 -10.37
N LEU A 78 -7.18 -7.56 -9.18
CA LEU A 78 -6.14 -7.89 -8.22
C LEU A 78 -5.16 -8.92 -8.79
N VAL A 79 -5.67 -10.01 -9.37
CA VAL A 79 -4.84 -11.05 -10.01
C VAL A 79 -4.05 -10.46 -11.17
N LEU A 80 -4.65 -9.62 -12.02
CA LEU A 80 -3.96 -8.95 -13.12
C LEU A 80 -2.83 -8.06 -12.63
N VAL A 81 -3.09 -7.22 -11.62
CA VAL A 81 -2.07 -6.36 -11.01
C VAL A 81 -0.93 -7.21 -10.45
N LEU A 82 -1.21 -8.30 -9.73
CA LEU A 82 -0.18 -9.20 -9.20
C LEU A 82 0.61 -9.89 -10.32
N LEU A 83 -0.06 -10.41 -11.35
CA LEU A 83 0.58 -11.08 -12.49
C LEU A 83 1.47 -10.15 -13.30
N ILE A 84 1.19 -8.85 -13.34
CA ILE A 84 2.05 -7.86 -14.01
C ILE A 84 3.15 -7.37 -13.06
N MET A 85 2.79 -6.96 -11.84
CA MET A 85 3.71 -6.32 -10.90
C MET A 85 4.77 -7.27 -10.36
N VAL A 86 4.40 -8.51 -9.99
CA VAL A 86 5.35 -9.47 -9.40
C VAL A 86 6.50 -9.80 -10.34
N PRO A 87 6.29 -10.28 -11.58
CA PRO A 87 7.42 -10.61 -12.47
C PRO A 87 8.18 -9.36 -12.89
N LEU A 88 7.51 -8.21 -12.95
CA LEU A 88 8.14 -6.95 -13.26
C LEU A 88 9.14 -6.54 -12.17
N ILE A 89 8.71 -6.52 -10.91
CA ILE A 89 9.56 -6.26 -9.75
C ILE A 89 10.69 -7.30 -9.69
N GLU A 90 10.37 -8.57 -9.89
CA GLU A 90 11.38 -9.64 -9.90
C GLU A 90 12.44 -9.45 -11.00
N GLY A 91 12.02 -9.10 -12.22
CA GLY A 91 12.91 -8.80 -13.33
C GLY A 91 13.83 -7.61 -13.02
N GLN A 92 13.29 -6.57 -12.38
CA GLN A 92 14.09 -5.41 -11.94
C GLN A 92 15.10 -5.80 -10.87
N ILE A 93 14.70 -6.56 -9.84
CA ILE A 93 15.64 -6.99 -8.80
C ILE A 93 16.69 -7.93 -9.40
N SER A 94 16.32 -8.83 -10.30
CA SER A 94 17.25 -9.73 -11.00
C SER A 94 18.28 -8.95 -11.83
N THR A 95 17.84 -7.90 -12.53
CA THR A 95 18.73 -7.01 -13.30
C THR A 95 19.67 -6.23 -12.39
N LEU A 96 19.15 -5.70 -11.28
CA LEU A 96 19.95 -5.03 -10.25
C LEU A 96 21.03 -5.96 -9.68
N VAL A 97 20.65 -7.19 -9.30
CA VAL A 97 21.56 -8.20 -8.74
C VAL A 97 22.63 -8.60 -9.76
N LYS A 98 22.26 -8.81 -11.03
CA LYS A 98 23.22 -9.13 -12.11
C LYS A 98 24.20 -7.98 -12.40
N SER A 99 23.79 -6.75 -12.11
CA SER A 99 24.60 -5.54 -12.35
C SER A 99 25.48 -5.17 -11.15
N LEU A 100 25.32 -5.83 -9.99
CA LEU A 100 26.16 -5.66 -8.79
C LEU A 100 27.68 -5.75 -9.06
N PRO A 101 28.19 -6.65 -9.90
CA PRO A 101 29.63 -6.69 -10.19
C PRO A 101 30.14 -5.39 -10.83
N GLY A 102 29.35 -4.78 -11.72
CA GLY A 102 29.69 -3.48 -12.33
C GLY A 102 29.61 -2.33 -11.32
N TYR A 103 28.63 -2.36 -10.42
CA TYR A 103 28.52 -1.38 -9.34
C TYR A 103 29.69 -1.48 -8.35
N ARG A 104 30.15 -2.70 -8.04
CA ARG A 104 31.35 -2.90 -7.22
C ARG A 104 32.56 -2.21 -7.86
N LEU A 105 32.80 -2.46 -9.15
CA LEU A 105 33.95 -1.88 -9.87
C LEU A 105 33.87 -0.35 -9.93
N TRP A 106 32.73 0.24 -10.27
CA TRP A 106 32.59 1.69 -10.24
C TRP A 106 32.78 2.27 -8.82
N PHE A 107 32.26 1.60 -7.80
CA PHE A 107 32.38 2.06 -6.42
C PHE A 107 33.83 2.00 -5.93
N THR A 108 34.55 0.90 -6.20
CA THR A 108 35.96 0.74 -5.81
C THR A 108 36.90 1.63 -6.62
N ASP A 109 36.63 1.81 -7.91
CA ASP A 109 37.61 2.41 -8.83
C ASP A 109 37.35 3.90 -9.07
N VAL A 110 36.13 4.37 -8.81
CA VAL A 110 35.72 5.77 -9.06
C VAL A 110 35.23 6.45 -7.78
N ALA A 111 34.25 5.85 -7.09
CA ALA A 111 33.59 6.52 -5.97
C ALA A 111 34.48 6.63 -4.72
N VAL A 112 35.10 5.52 -4.29
CA VAL A 112 35.99 5.49 -3.12
C VAL A 112 37.17 6.44 -3.33
N PRO A 113 37.94 6.39 -4.42
CA PRO A 113 39.06 7.31 -4.62
C PRO A 113 38.64 8.78 -4.68
N TRP A 114 37.45 9.09 -5.24
CA TRP A 114 36.91 10.45 -5.26
C TRP A 114 36.56 10.96 -3.85
N ILE A 115 35.94 10.11 -3.02
CA ILE A 115 35.58 10.45 -1.63
C ILE A 115 36.84 10.61 -0.79
N GLU A 116 37.76 9.64 -0.82
CA GLU A 116 38.99 9.64 -0.03
C GLU A 116 39.86 10.88 -0.36
N LYS A 117 39.94 11.26 -1.64
CA LYS A 117 40.65 12.46 -2.09
C LYS A 117 40.01 13.77 -1.60
N ARG A 118 38.70 13.78 -1.33
CA ARG A 118 37.96 14.99 -0.93
C ARG A 118 37.78 15.12 0.58
N SER A 119 37.64 14.01 1.29
CA SER A 119 37.35 13.96 2.73
C SER A 119 38.56 13.57 3.59
N GLY A 120 39.59 12.97 3.00
CA GLY A 120 40.78 12.49 3.71
C GLY A 120 40.55 11.28 4.62
N MET A 121 39.36 10.68 4.59
CA MET A 121 39.02 9.48 5.35
C MET A 121 39.24 8.23 4.48
N GLU A 122 39.96 7.23 4.98
CA GLU A 122 40.11 5.93 4.31
C GLU A 122 38.83 5.10 4.50
N LEU A 123 37.94 5.15 3.50
CA LEU A 123 36.68 4.40 3.52
C LEU A 123 36.89 2.92 3.18
N ALA A 124 37.95 2.60 2.42
CA ALA A 124 38.23 1.24 1.96
C ALA A 124 38.51 0.24 3.10
N SER A 125 38.97 0.71 4.27
CA SER A 125 39.36 -0.15 5.39
C SER A 125 38.21 -0.49 6.36
N TRP A 126 37.12 0.28 6.35
CA TRP A 126 35.98 0.11 7.27
C TRP A 126 34.79 -0.64 6.66
N LEU A 127 34.71 -0.70 5.33
CA LEU A 127 33.58 -1.23 4.58
C LEU A 127 34.03 -2.39 3.68
N ASP A 128 33.88 -3.64 4.14
CA ASP A 128 34.03 -4.84 3.30
C ASP A 128 32.80 -5.02 2.41
N LEU A 129 32.69 -4.14 1.42
CA LEU A 129 31.62 -4.15 0.43
C LEU A 129 31.66 -5.43 -0.40
N GLY A 130 32.84 -6.05 -0.57
CA GLY A 130 32.99 -7.32 -1.26
C GLY A 130 32.14 -8.41 -0.61
N HIS A 131 32.26 -8.56 0.70
CA HIS A 131 31.47 -9.52 1.46
C HIS A 131 29.96 -9.22 1.43
N LEU A 132 29.57 -7.94 1.55
CA LEU A 132 28.16 -7.54 1.47
C LEU A 132 27.54 -7.84 0.09
N PHE A 133 28.25 -7.54 -1.00
CA PHE A 133 27.78 -7.83 -2.35
C PHE A 133 27.67 -9.33 -2.62
N GLU A 134 28.61 -10.14 -2.12
CA GLU A 134 28.52 -11.60 -2.22
C GLU A 134 27.37 -12.18 -1.41
N LEU A 135 27.11 -11.70 -0.19
CA LEU A 135 25.98 -12.13 0.62
C LEU A 135 24.64 -11.84 -0.07
N VAL A 136 24.49 -10.65 -0.65
CA VAL A 136 23.27 -10.27 -1.40
C VAL A 136 23.10 -11.14 -2.64
N ARG A 137 24.16 -11.32 -3.43
CA ARG A 137 24.13 -12.16 -4.63
C ARG A 137 23.83 -13.62 -4.31
N ALA A 138 24.52 -14.20 -3.34
CA ALA A 138 24.36 -15.60 -2.95
C ALA A 138 22.96 -15.87 -2.37
N ASN A 139 22.38 -14.92 -1.62
CA ASN A 139 21.01 -15.06 -1.15
C ASN A 139 19.99 -14.95 -2.28
N TRP A 140 20.18 -14.05 -3.25
CA TRP A 140 19.27 -13.90 -4.38
C TRP A 140 19.32 -15.10 -5.34
N GLU A 141 20.52 -15.56 -5.71
CA GLU A 141 20.69 -16.73 -6.60
C GLU A 141 20.14 -18.02 -5.96
N ARG A 142 20.33 -18.22 -4.65
CA ARG A 142 19.72 -19.35 -3.91
C ARG A 142 18.21 -19.23 -3.78
N ALA A 143 17.71 -18.01 -3.64
CA ALA A 143 16.30 -17.78 -3.44
C ALA A 143 15.50 -18.02 -4.72
N GLY A 144 16.10 -17.92 -5.92
CA GLY A 144 15.49 -18.33 -7.18
C GLY A 144 14.26 -17.51 -7.60
N GLY A 145 14.12 -16.27 -7.08
CA GLY A 145 12.97 -15.40 -7.31
C GLY A 145 12.17 -15.03 -6.06
N VAL A 146 11.21 -14.12 -6.21
CA VAL A 146 10.35 -13.66 -5.09
C VAL A 146 9.42 -14.78 -4.63
N ALA A 147 8.84 -15.54 -5.56
CA ALA A 147 7.89 -16.61 -5.25
C ALA A 147 8.52 -17.74 -4.41
N THR A 148 9.72 -18.15 -4.79
CA THR A 148 10.54 -19.19 -4.14
C THR A 148 11.11 -18.71 -2.80
N THR A 149 11.44 -17.41 -2.65
CA THR A 149 11.77 -16.81 -1.35
C THR A 149 10.58 -16.89 -0.39
N VAL A 150 9.40 -16.48 -0.86
CA VAL A 150 8.17 -16.49 -0.07
C VAL A 150 7.80 -17.92 0.30
N LEU A 151 7.77 -18.85 -0.66
CA LEU A 151 7.53 -20.28 -0.42
C LEU A 151 8.58 -20.89 0.53
N GLY A 152 9.85 -20.49 0.42
CA GLY A 152 10.93 -20.90 1.31
C GLY A 152 10.71 -20.44 2.74
N TYR A 153 10.38 -19.16 2.94
CA TYR A 153 10.05 -18.62 4.27
C TYR A 153 8.84 -19.33 4.89
N LEU A 154 7.81 -19.54 4.09
CA LEU A 154 6.58 -20.23 4.49
C LEU A 154 6.85 -21.69 4.85
N SER A 155 7.63 -22.41 4.04
CA SER A 155 7.98 -23.83 4.31
C SER A 155 8.73 -24.04 5.62
N ARG A 156 9.48 -23.03 6.08
CA ARG A 156 10.21 -23.06 7.36
C ARG A 156 9.32 -22.79 8.57
N SER A 157 8.11 -22.29 8.37
CA SER A 157 7.12 -22.00 9.41
C SER A 157 5.74 -22.56 9.03
N GLY A 158 5.44 -23.77 9.47
CA GLY A 158 4.14 -24.41 9.22
C GLY A 158 2.94 -23.54 9.65
N PHE A 159 3.09 -22.76 10.73
CA PHE A 159 2.09 -21.79 11.17
C PHE A 159 1.94 -20.60 10.21
N ALA A 160 3.02 -20.13 9.58
CA ALA A 160 2.94 -19.06 8.58
C ALA A 160 2.24 -19.53 7.29
N LEU A 161 2.49 -20.77 6.85
CA LEU A 161 1.75 -21.38 5.73
C LEU A 161 0.26 -21.45 6.01
N ILE A 162 -0.13 -21.97 7.18
CA ILE A 162 -1.54 -22.07 7.57
C ILE A 162 -2.16 -20.68 7.64
N GLY A 163 -1.49 -19.70 8.24
CA GLY A 163 -1.98 -18.32 8.31
C GLY A 163 -2.18 -17.69 6.94
N MET A 164 -1.23 -17.87 6.01
CA MET A 164 -1.33 -17.35 4.65
C MET A 164 -2.46 -18.02 3.86
N LEU A 165 -2.55 -19.36 3.88
CA LEU A 165 -3.63 -20.09 3.22
C LEU A 165 -5.00 -19.69 3.79
N THR A 166 -5.07 -19.54 5.11
CA THR A 166 -6.26 -19.04 5.79
C THR A 166 -6.64 -17.67 5.24
N ASN A 167 -5.72 -16.71 5.19
CA ASN A 167 -6.01 -15.37 4.67
C ASN A 167 -6.40 -15.37 3.19
N ILE A 168 -5.70 -16.15 2.35
CA ILE A 168 -6.00 -16.27 0.91
C ILE A 168 -7.42 -16.79 0.66
N VAL A 169 -7.93 -17.66 1.54
CA VAL A 169 -9.29 -18.20 1.44
C VAL A 169 -10.31 -17.31 2.16
N LEU A 170 -10.03 -16.86 3.39
CA LEU A 170 -10.95 -16.08 4.21
C LEU A 170 -11.24 -14.71 3.61
N ILE A 171 -10.22 -13.98 3.16
CA ILE A 171 -10.42 -12.60 2.70
C ILE A 171 -11.43 -12.56 1.55
N PRO A 172 -11.27 -13.33 0.45
CA PRO A 172 -12.24 -13.31 -0.64
C PRO A 172 -13.63 -13.80 -0.22
N VAL A 173 -13.71 -14.86 0.59
CA VAL A 173 -14.99 -15.39 1.07
C VAL A 173 -15.74 -14.35 1.92
N ILE A 174 -15.06 -13.74 2.89
CA ILE A 174 -15.66 -12.72 3.75
C ILE A 174 -15.99 -11.46 2.95
N THR A 175 -15.15 -11.04 1.99
CA THR A 175 -15.44 -9.92 1.10
C THR A 175 -16.71 -10.17 0.29
N PHE A 176 -16.89 -11.38 -0.24
CA PHE A 176 -18.11 -11.74 -0.96
C PHE A 176 -19.35 -11.60 -0.07
N PHE A 177 -19.30 -12.11 1.17
CA PHE A 177 -20.39 -11.95 2.13
C PHE A 177 -20.62 -10.49 2.52
N PHE A 178 -19.58 -9.70 2.74
CA PHE A 178 -19.73 -8.28 3.03
C PHE A 178 -20.34 -7.52 1.86
N LEU A 179 -19.95 -7.77 0.61
CA LEU A 179 -20.58 -7.16 -0.57
C LEU A 179 -22.06 -7.56 -0.68
N ARG A 180 -22.37 -8.82 -0.42
CA ARG A 180 -23.74 -9.34 -0.53
C ARG A 180 -24.65 -8.77 0.54
N ASP A 181 -24.19 -8.73 1.78
CA ASP A 181 -25.03 -8.45 2.94
C ASP A 181 -24.73 -7.06 3.55
N TRP A 182 -24.02 -6.19 2.83
CA TRP A 182 -23.57 -4.88 3.32
C TRP A 182 -24.71 -4.06 3.95
N ASP A 183 -25.80 -3.84 3.21
CA ASP A 183 -26.92 -3.02 3.71
C ASP A 183 -27.62 -3.64 4.90
N LEU A 184 -27.69 -4.98 4.94
CA LEU A 184 -28.24 -5.69 6.09
C LEU A 184 -27.37 -5.48 7.33
N ILE A 185 -26.05 -5.54 7.16
CA ILE A 185 -25.08 -5.32 8.24
C ILE A 185 -25.15 -3.88 8.72
N VAL A 186 -25.13 -2.90 7.82
CA VAL A 186 -25.26 -1.48 8.14
C VAL A 186 -26.59 -1.20 8.84
N GLY A 187 -27.70 -1.76 8.35
CA GLY A 187 -29.03 -1.63 8.96
C GLY A 187 -29.11 -2.23 10.36
N ARG A 188 -28.49 -3.39 10.59
CA ARG A 188 -28.40 -4.00 11.93
C ARG A 188 -27.55 -3.19 12.87
N VAL A 189 -26.39 -2.70 12.43
CA VAL A 189 -25.54 -1.83 13.24
C VAL A 189 -26.28 -0.54 13.59
N ALA A 190 -26.99 0.07 12.64
CA ALA A 190 -27.82 1.24 12.88
C ALA A 190 -28.94 0.97 13.88
N SER A 191 -29.54 -0.22 13.89
CA SER A 191 -30.59 -0.60 14.85
C SER A 191 -30.10 -0.75 16.29
N MET A 192 -28.79 -0.91 16.51
CA MET A 192 -28.19 -0.96 17.85
C MET A 192 -27.93 0.44 18.42
N VAL A 193 -28.03 1.49 17.59
CA VAL A 193 -27.82 2.87 18.03
C VAL A 193 -29.06 3.36 18.79
N PRO A 194 -28.91 3.95 19.99
CA PRO A 194 -30.02 4.57 20.70
C PRO A 194 -30.73 5.60 19.82
N ARG A 195 -32.07 5.63 19.89
CA ARG A 195 -32.91 6.49 19.03
C ARG A 195 -32.52 7.97 19.08
N ASP A 196 -32.09 8.46 20.24
CA ASP A 196 -31.69 9.86 20.44
C ASP A 196 -30.41 10.25 19.68
N HIS A 197 -29.65 9.27 19.19
CA HIS A 197 -28.37 9.47 18.50
C HIS A 197 -28.37 8.98 17.05
N ILE A 198 -29.45 8.37 16.58
CA ILE A 198 -29.50 7.74 15.25
C ILE A 198 -29.23 8.73 14.12
N ASP A 199 -29.77 9.95 14.22
CA ASP A 199 -29.57 11.00 13.22
C ASP A 199 -28.11 11.45 13.16
N THR A 200 -27.50 11.67 14.34
CA THR A 200 -26.10 12.08 14.47
C THR A 200 -25.15 11.00 13.94
N VAL A 201 -25.35 9.75 14.33
CA VAL A 201 -24.51 8.62 13.90
C VAL A 201 -24.68 8.37 12.41
N SER A 202 -25.90 8.40 11.89
CA SER A 202 -26.16 8.19 10.45
C SER A 202 -25.57 9.32 9.60
N ARG A 203 -25.64 10.57 10.06
CA ARG A 203 -24.99 11.71 9.40
C ARG A 203 -23.47 11.53 9.36
N LEU A 204 -22.86 11.25 10.51
CA LEU A 204 -21.40 11.06 10.60
C LEU A 204 -20.91 9.88 9.77
N ALA A 205 -21.67 8.77 9.73
CA ALA A 205 -21.36 7.60 8.92
C ALA A 205 -21.38 7.93 7.41
N ARG A 206 -22.37 8.70 6.95
CA ARG A 206 -22.45 9.17 5.56
C ARG A 206 -21.30 10.11 5.21
N GLU A 207 -21.05 11.12 6.04
CA GLU A 207 -19.93 12.05 5.85
C GLU A 207 -18.58 11.30 5.79
N SER A 208 -18.36 10.34 6.69
CA SER A 208 -17.16 9.49 6.68
C SER A 208 -17.05 8.68 5.38
N SER A 209 -18.16 8.08 4.93
CA SER A 209 -18.20 7.32 3.67
C SER A 209 -17.92 8.20 2.45
N ASP A 210 -18.43 9.43 2.43
CA ASP A 210 -18.23 10.38 1.33
C ASP A 210 -16.79 10.91 1.28
N VAL A 211 -16.18 11.18 2.44
CA VAL A 211 -14.77 11.58 2.57
C VAL A 211 -13.85 10.44 2.14
N LEU A 212 -14.03 9.24 2.69
CA LEU A 212 -13.22 8.07 2.36
C LEU A 212 -13.39 7.68 0.88
N GLY A 213 -14.62 7.69 0.37
CA GLY A 213 -14.93 7.37 -1.01
C GLY A 213 -14.37 8.42 -1.98
N GLY A 214 -14.36 9.70 -1.57
CA GLY A 214 -13.69 10.78 -2.28
C GLY A 214 -12.18 10.62 -2.32
N PHE A 215 -11.57 10.35 -1.16
CA PHE A 215 -10.13 10.09 -1.02
C PHE A 215 -9.67 8.97 -1.95
N LEU A 216 -10.35 7.81 -1.95
CA LEU A 216 -9.95 6.69 -2.79
C LEU A 216 -10.07 7.00 -4.29
N ARG A 217 -11.14 7.68 -4.72
CA ARG A 217 -11.28 8.11 -6.12
C ARG A 217 -10.21 9.12 -6.52
N GLY A 218 -9.92 10.07 -5.64
CA GLY A 218 -8.85 11.04 -5.80
C GLY A 218 -7.50 10.34 -5.94
N GLN A 219 -7.19 9.42 -5.03
CA GLN A 219 -5.93 8.68 -5.02
C GLN A 219 -5.76 7.80 -6.26
N PHE A 220 -6.82 7.13 -6.75
CA PHE A 220 -6.77 6.39 -8.00
C PHE A 220 -6.46 7.30 -9.20
N LEU A 221 -7.05 8.51 -9.25
CA LEU A 221 -6.73 9.49 -10.30
C LEU A 221 -5.29 10.00 -10.18
N VAL A 222 -4.81 10.27 -8.97
CA VAL A 222 -3.42 10.67 -8.71
C VAL A 222 -2.47 9.59 -9.24
N MET A 223 -2.70 8.31 -8.91
CA MET A 223 -1.88 7.20 -9.40
C MET A 223 -1.84 7.12 -10.93
N LEU A 224 -3.00 7.27 -11.57
CA LEU A 224 -3.10 7.22 -13.03
C LEU A 224 -2.35 8.40 -13.69
N ILE A 225 -2.55 9.61 -13.17
CA ILE A 225 -1.90 10.82 -13.70
C ILE A 225 -0.39 10.74 -13.52
N LEU A 226 0.07 10.37 -12.32
CA LEU A 226 1.51 10.23 -12.04
C LEU A 226 2.11 9.08 -12.85
N GLY A 227 1.41 7.95 -13.00
CA GLY A 227 1.88 6.83 -13.81
C GLY A 227 2.10 7.22 -15.27
N VAL A 228 1.15 7.94 -15.86
CA VAL A 228 1.28 8.46 -17.23
C VAL A 228 2.38 9.52 -17.32
N MET A 229 2.42 10.47 -16.40
CA MET A 229 3.39 11.57 -16.43
C MET A 229 4.83 11.06 -16.23
N TYR A 230 5.07 10.18 -15.26
CA TYR A 230 6.37 9.55 -15.07
C TYR A 230 6.74 8.65 -16.24
N GLY A 231 5.78 7.88 -16.77
CA GLY A 231 6.02 6.99 -17.91
C GLY A 231 6.45 7.76 -19.16
N LEU A 232 5.70 8.81 -19.52
CA LEU A 232 6.02 9.69 -20.63
C LEU A 232 7.29 10.51 -20.38
N GLY A 233 7.50 10.99 -19.16
CA GLY A 233 8.70 11.75 -18.80
C GLY A 233 9.97 10.92 -18.95
N LEU A 234 9.99 9.70 -18.42
CA LEU A 234 11.14 8.81 -18.53
C LEU A 234 11.35 8.29 -19.96
N TRP A 235 10.25 8.04 -20.70
CA TRP A 235 10.34 7.75 -22.13
C TRP A 235 10.95 8.90 -22.93
N ALA A 236 10.59 10.16 -22.61
CA ALA A 236 11.16 11.34 -23.24
C ALA A 236 12.65 11.56 -22.89
N VAL A 237 13.09 11.09 -21.71
CA VAL A 237 14.52 11.03 -21.36
C VAL A 237 15.27 10.01 -22.23
N GLY A 238 14.57 9.07 -22.87
CA GLY A 238 15.15 8.03 -23.73
C GLY A 238 15.29 6.68 -23.04
N LEU A 239 14.72 6.50 -21.84
CA LEU A 239 14.81 5.22 -21.14
C LEU A 239 13.92 4.17 -21.79
N ASP A 240 14.51 3.05 -22.20
CA ASP A 240 13.78 1.94 -22.85
C ASP A 240 12.67 1.39 -21.94
N LEU A 241 12.93 1.37 -20.62
CA LEU A 241 11.99 0.94 -19.60
C LEU A 241 11.22 2.10 -18.95
N GLY A 242 11.28 3.31 -19.52
CA GLY A 242 10.73 4.53 -18.91
C GLY A 242 9.23 4.45 -18.63
N ILE A 243 8.43 3.99 -19.59
CA ILE A 243 6.98 3.83 -19.45
C ILE A 243 6.65 2.88 -18.30
N LEU A 244 7.39 1.78 -18.22
CA LEU A 244 7.19 0.72 -17.25
C LEU A 244 7.54 1.18 -15.83
N ILE A 245 8.70 1.81 -15.67
CA ILE A 245 9.15 2.39 -14.39
C ILE A 245 8.13 3.46 -13.92
N GLY A 246 7.67 4.31 -14.84
CA GLY A 246 6.69 5.34 -14.53
C GLY A 246 5.34 4.76 -14.07
N LEU A 247 4.84 3.72 -14.74
CA LEU A 247 3.61 3.04 -14.33
C LEU A 247 3.73 2.42 -12.93
N ILE A 248 4.84 1.73 -12.64
CA ILE A 248 5.10 1.17 -11.30
C ILE A 248 5.13 2.29 -10.26
N ALA A 249 5.89 3.36 -10.52
CA ALA A 249 6.05 4.46 -9.59
C ALA A 249 4.71 5.16 -9.30
N GLY A 250 3.89 5.35 -10.35
CA GLY A 250 2.54 5.91 -10.24
C GLY A 250 1.55 4.99 -9.54
N LEU A 251 1.67 3.67 -9.64
CA LEU A 251 0.84 2.74 -8.86
C LEU A 251 1.27 2.73 -7.39
N LEU A 252 2.58 2.75 -7.13
CA LEU A 252 3.15 2.70 -5.79
C LEU A 252 2.97 4.00 -4.99
N THR A 253 2.57 5.11 -5.61
CA THR A 253 2.18 6.34 -4.89
C THR A 253 0.90 6.17 -4.07
N PHE A 254 0.18 5.04 -4.18
CA PHE A 254 -0.81 4.67 -3.16
C PHE A 254 -0.24 4.72 -1.74
N VAL A 255 1.03 4.32 -1.58
CA VAL A 255 1.75 4.44 -0.33
C VAL A 255 2.66 5.67 -0.41
N PRO A 256 2.51 6.64 0.51
CA PRO A 256 3.33 7.86 0.51
C PRO A 256 4.82 7.53 0.46
N TYR A 257 5.56 8.31 -0.33
CA TYR A 257 7.01 8.19 -0.55
C TYR A 257 7.50 6.90 -1.22
N LEU A 258 6.78 5.77 -1.16
CA LEU A 258 7.21 4.53 -1.80
C LEU A 258 7.22 4.65 -3.32
N GLY A 259 6.18 5.20 -3.93
CA GLY A 259 6.10 5.39 -5.38
C GLY A 259 7.25 6.20 -5.96
N PRO A 260 7.48 7.42 -5.48
CA PRO A 260 8.55 8.28 -5.98
C PRO A 260 9.93 7.72 -5.63
N ALA A 261 10.13 7.18 -4.43
CA ALA A 261 11.42 6.59 -4.04
C ALA A 261 11.77 5.38 -4.91
N SER A 262 10.84 4.44 -5.07
CA SER A 262 11.06 3.26 -5.93
C SER A 262 11.26 3.67 -7.39
N GLY A 263 10.47 4.62 -7.90
CA GLY A 263 10.60 5.17 -9.24
C GLY A 263 11.96 5.83 -9.50
N VAL A 264 12.43 6.67 -8.57
CA VAL A 264 13.76 7.30 -8.66
C VAL A 264 14.85 6.24 -8.63
N ILE A 265 14.79 5.28 -7.71
CA ILE A 265 15.78 4.20 -7.62
C ILE A 265 15.83 3.43 -8.95
N LEU A 266 14.70 2.95 -9.44
CA LEU A 266 14.62 2.18 -10.68
C LEU A 266 15.03 3.02 -11.90
N GLY A 267 14.60 4.28 -11.98
CA GLY A 267 14.93 5.18 -13.08
C GLY A 267 16.41 5.56 -13.12
N VAL A 268 17.02 5.87 -11.98
CA VAL A 268 18.44 6.21 -11.88
C VAL A 268 19.30 5.00 -12.24
N LEU A 269 18.94 3.81 -11.75
CA LEU A 269 19.62 2.57 -12.13
C LEU A 269 19.51 2.31 -13.64
N ALA A 270 18.32 2.46 -14.22
CA ALA A 270 18.12 2.29 -15.66
C ALA A 270 18.96 3.30 -16.47
N ALA A 271 18.99 4.57 -16.07
CA ALA A 271 19.80 5.60 -16.73
C ALA A 271 21.31 5.32 -16.65
N LEU A 272 21.79 4.90 -15.48
CA LEU A 272 23.18 4.51 -15.26
C LEU A 272 23.58 3.32 -16.14
N MET A 273 22.71 2.31 -16.24
CA MET A 273 23.00 1.11 -17.03
C MET A 273 22.92 1.35 -18.54
N GLN A 274 21.95 2.16 -18.99
CA GLN A 274 21.70 2.38 -20.41
C GLN A 274 22.69 3.39 -21.02
N TYR A 275 23.00 4.47 -20.29
CA TYR A 275 23.81 5.58 -20.82
C TYR A 275 25.10 5.85 -20.04
N GLY A 276 25.11 5.60 -18.72
CA GLY A 276 26.30 5.79 -17.89
C GLY A 276 26.73 7.26 -17.70
N ASP A 277 25.86 8.23 -18.01
CA ASP A 277 26.15 9.65 -17.94
C ASP A 277 25.29 10.40 -16.91
N TRP A 278 25.78 11.55 -16.46
CA TRP A 278 25.07 12.36 -15.46
C TRP A 278 23.83 13.06 -16.04
N LYS A 279 23.78 13.24 -17.36
CA LYS A 279 22.69 13.95 -18.03
C LYS A 279 21.36 13.19 -17.92
N HIS A 280 21.36 11.89 -18.17
CA HIS A 280 20.12 11.10 -18.08
C HIS A 280 19.69 10.91 -16.62
N ILE A 281 20.63 10.78 -15.68
CA ILE A 281 20.32 10.78 -14.23
C ILE A 281 19.64 12.09 -13.82
N ALA A 282 20.18 13.24 -14.25
CA ALA A 282 19.56 14.53 -13.99
C ALA A 282 18.16 14.63 -14.63
N GLY A 283 17.98 14.06 -15.83
CA GLY A 283 16.67 13.95 -16.48
C GLY A 283 15.66 13.14 -15.66
N VAL A 284 16.06 11.97 -15.14
CA VAL A 284 15.22 11.16 -14.25
C VAL A 284 14.83 11.94 -12.98
N LEU A 285 15.81 12.55 -12.32
CA LEU A 285 15.57 13.36 -11.11
C LEU A 285 14.66 14.55 -11.41
N ALA A 286 14.79 15.17 -12.57
CA ALA A 286 13.89 16.24 -13.01
C ALA A 286 12.46 15.73 -13.21
N VAL A 287 12.26 14.59 -13.89
CA VAL A 287 10.93 13.99 -14.10
C VAL A 287 10.25 13.69 -12.77
N PHE A 288 10.95 13.02 -11.85
CA PHE A 288 10.40 12.71 -10.53
C PHE A 288 10.20 13.94 -9.65
N GLY A 289 11.14 14.89 -9.67
CA GLY A 289 11.04 16.15 -8.93
C GLY A 289 9.87 17.01 -9.38
N ILE A 290 9.71 17.20 -10.69
CA ILE A 290 8.56 17.92 -11.27
C ILE A 290 7.26 17.20 -10.89
N GLY A 291 7.22 15.88 -11.01
CA GLY A 291 6.02 15.14 -10.65
C GLY A 291 5.70 15.19 -9.16
N GLN A 292 6.70 15.23 -8.28
CA GLN A 292 6.50 15.42 -6.84
C GLN A 292 5.93 16.80 -6.49
N VAL A 293 6.39 17.84 -7.18
CA VAL A 293 5.83 19.19 -7.02
C VAL A 293 4.39 19.21 -7.51
N ILE A 294 4.10 18.64 -8.67
CA ILE A 294 2.74 18.55 -9.21
C ILE A 294 1.84 17.73 -8.28
N GLU A 295 2.31 16.60 -7.77
CA GLU A 295 1.59 15.78 -6.80
C GLU A 295 1.23 16.61 -5.56
N SER A 296 2.25 17.17 -4.91
CA SER A 296 2.11 17.80 -3.60
C SER A 296 1.31 19.10 -3.64
N TYR A 297 1.49 19.91 -4.68
CA TYR A 297 0.88 21.24 -4.77
C TYR A 297 -0.41 21.27 -5.57
N TRP A 298 -0.60 20.38 -6.55
CA TRP A 298 -1.75 20.43 -7.45
C TRP A 298 -2.66 19.21 -7.34
N LEU A 299 -2.12 17.99 -7.48
CA LEU A 299 -2.95 16.79 -7.56
C LEU A 299 -3.57 16.45 -6.21
N THR A 300 -2.78 16.39 -5.14
CA THR A 300 -3.26 16.02 -3.81
C THR A 300 -4.29 17.02 -3.29
N PRO A 301 -4.07 18.35 -3.31
CA PRO A 301 -5.09 19.30 -2.86
C PRO A 301 -6.39 19.22 -3.68
N LYS A 302 -6.29 19.15 -5.01
CA LYS A 302 -7.46 19.21 -5.90
C LYS A 302 -8.25 17.91 -5.99
N LEU A 303 -7.58 16.76 -5.92
CA LEU A 303 -8.22 15.45 -6.10
C LEU A 303 -8.56 14.78 -4.78
N VAL A 304 -7.80 15.07 -3.72
CA VAL A 304 -7.93 14.45 -2.40
C VAL A 304 -8.37 15.47 -1.34
N GLY A 305 -7.86 16.71 -1.39
CA GLY A 305 -8.04 17.75 -0.37
C GLY A 305 -9.40 18.46 -0.36
N ASP A 306 -10.02 18.70 -1.53
CA ASP A 306 -11.28 19.46 -1.68
C ASP A 306 -12.52 18.82 -1.01
N ARG A 307 -12.37 17.72 -0.26
CA ARG A 307 -13.47 17.06 0.47
C ARG A 307 -13.28 16.98 1.98
N ILE A 308 -12.19 17.53 2.51
CA ILE A 308 -11.82 17.42 3.93
C ILE A 308 -11.95 18.77 4.68
N GLY A 309 -12.62 19.77 4.07
CA GLY A 309 -12.88 21.07 4.68
C GLY A 309 -13.97 21.84 3.95
#